data_AF-A0AAV3GQX1-F1
#
_entry.id   AF-A0AAV3GQX1-F1
#
_cell.length_a   1.000
_cell.length_b   1.000
_cell.length_c   1.000
_cell.angle_alpha   90.00
_cell.angle_beta   90.00
_cell.angle_gamma   90.00
#
_symmetry.space_group_name_H-M   'P 1'
#
loop_
_entity.id
_entity.type
_entity.pdbx_description
1 polymer ?
#
loop_
_entity_poly.entity_id
_entity_poly.type
_entity_poly.pdbx_seq_one_letter_code
_entity_poly.pdbx_strand_id
1 'polypeptide(L)'
;MAMIKIRTSISGTEYWDSEKKRTVVVPKDQEPNFEVKEEKGILSDGKSFVAVNGELIAHSSEILDSDGNTAANFDGDEATNDQSTEDTDELDNMTAKELRAYAKKHGIDIPGAIRAKGDIINLIREVE
;
A
#
# COMPACT_ATOMS: atom_id res chain seq x y z
N MET A 1 29.19 12.49 13.90
CA MET A 1 27.73 12.44 13.97
C MET A 1 27.19 12.87 12.62
N ALA A 2 26.78 11.90 11.80
CA ALA A 2 26.26 12.16 10.46
C ALA A 2 24.72 12.17 10.51
N MET A 3 24.12 13.29 10.09
CA MET A 3 22.66 13.42 10.06
C MET A 3 22.11 13.25 8.65
N ILE A 4 20.94 12.61 8.52
CA ILE A 4 20.29 12.37 7.23
C ILE A 4 19.22 13.44 7.01
N LYS A 5 19.26 14.14 5.87
CA LYS A 5 18.25 15.14 5.53
C LYS A 5 16.90 14.47 5.24
N ILE A 6 15.83 14.88 5.94
CA ILE A 6 14.47 14.31 5.79
C ILE A 6 13.60 15.22 4.91
N ARG A 7 13.55 16.53 5.22
CA ARG A 7 12.73 17.50 4.48
C ARG A 7 13.28 18.92 4.60
N THR A 8 12.98 19.76 3.61
CA THR A 8 13.21 21.20 3.65
C THR A 8 11.89 21.95 3.43
N SER A 9 11.63 22.98 4.22
CA SER A 9 10.42 23.81 4.15
C SER A 9 10.77 25.30 4.21
N ILE A 10 9.74 26.16 4.16
CA ILE A 10 9.91 27.61 4.34
C ILE A 10 10.52 28.00 5.70
N SER A 11 10.35 27.15 6.72
CA SER A 11 10.78 27.42 8.09
C SER A 11 12.20 26.90 8.38
N GLY A 12 12.69 25.93 7.60
CA GLY A 12 14.00 25.31 7.85
C GLY A 12 14.14 23.92 7.24
N THR A 13 15.23 23.25 7.60
CA THR A 13 15.53 21.87 7.19
C THR A 13 15.50 20.94 8.40
N GLU A 14 14.88 19.78 8.22
CA GLU A 14 14.80 18.73 9.24
C GLU A 14 15.73 17.57 8.90
N TYR A 15 16.41 17.10 9.93
CA TYR A 15 17.42 16.05 9.84
C TYR A 15 17.12 14.93 10.84
N TRP A 16 17.43 13.70 10.46
CA TRP A 16 17.37 12.53 11.33
C TRP A 16 18.74 12.28 11.96
N ASP A 17 18.79 12.30 13.29
CA ASP A 17 19.95 11.85 14.07
C ASP A 17 19.80 10.35 14.36
N SER A 18 20.57 9.53 13.64
CA SER A 18 20.51 8.06 13.76
C SER A 18 21.09 7.53 15.06
N GLU A 19 21.97 8.30 15.70
CA GLU A 19 22.64 7.96 16.96
C GLU A 19 21.68 8.24 18.13
N LYS A 20 21.04 9.42 18.13
CA LYS A 20 20.10 9.85 19.17
C LYS A 20 18.64 9.48 18.91
N LYS A 21 18.34 8.85 17.76
CA LYS A 21 17.01 8.42 17.34
C LYS A 21 15.96 9.53 17.41
N ARG A 22 16.31 10.72 16.92
CA ARG A 22 15.44 11.91 16.98
C ARG A 22 15.60 12.82 15.78
N THR A 23 14.58 13.62 15.52
CA THR A 23 14.62 14.69 14.52
C THR A 23 15.25 15.96 15.09
N VAL A 24 16.08 16.62 14.30
CA VAL A 24 16.70 17.91 14.59
C VAL A 24 16.27 18.91 13.52
N VAL A 25 15.73 20.05 13.94
CA VAL A 25 15.26 21.11 13.03
C VAL A 25 16.28 22.24 13.03
N VAL A 26 16.73 22.65 11.84
CA VAL A 26 17.64 23.77 11.62
C VAL A 26 16.89 24.87 10.87
N PRO A 27 16.70 26.07 11.47
CA PRO A 27 16.07 27.21 10.81
C PRO A 27 16.79 27.60 9.51
N LYS A 28 16.06 28.19 8.55
CA LYS A 28 16.61 28.54 7.22
C LYS A 28 17.81 29.48 7.27
N ASP A 29 17.87 30.34 8.29
CA ASP A 29 18.94 31.34 8.46
C ASP A 29 20.14 30.81 9.27
N GLN A 30 20.13 29.52 9.63
CA GLN A 30 21.17 28.88 10.42
C GLN A 30 21.81 27.73 9.66
N GLU A 31 23.15 27.69 9.64
CA GLU A 31 23.87 26.55 9.09
C GLU A 31 23.94 25.40 10.11
N PRO A 32 23.78 24.14 9.68
CA PRO A 32 23.94 22.99 10.55
C PRO A 32 25.40 22.87 11.01
N ASN A 33 25.62 22.70 12.31
CA ASN A 33 26.95 22.50 12.90
C ASN A 33 27.39 21.03 12.95
N PHE A 34 26.82 20.20 12.08
CA PHE A 34 27.04 18.76 12.02
C PHE A 34 27.22 18.31 10.57
N GLU A 35 27.85 17.16 10.39
CA GLU A 35 28.04 16.57 9.07
C GLU A 35 26.70 16.04 8.53
N VAL A 36 26.32 16.48 7.34
CA VAL A 36 25.10 16.02 6.67
C VAL A 36 25.46 14.91 5.70
N LYS A 37 24.85 13.75 5.87
CA LYS A 37 24.88 12.66 4.89
C LYS A 37 23.66 12.82 3.98
N GLU A 38 23.90 13.27 2.76
CA GLU A 38 22.88 13.24 1.72
C GLU A 38 22.75 11.81 1.20
N GLU A 39 21.73 11.11 1.66
CA GLU A 39 21.27 9.91 0.98
C GLU A 39 20.55 10.35 -0.28
N LYS A 40 21.05 9.95 -1.45
CA LYS A 40 20.29 10.09 -2.69
C LYS A 40 19.05 9.22 -2.55
N GLY A 41 17.95 9.84 -2.11
CA GLY A 41 16.63 9.21 -2.16
C GLY A 41 16.33 8.77 -3.59
N ILE A 42 15.37 7.86 -3.72
CA ILE A 42 14.79 7.52 -5.01
C ILE A 42 14.17 8.81 -5.56
N LEU A 43 14.86 9.50 -6.46
CA LEU A 43 14.26 10.54 -7.29
C LEU A 43 13.23 9.80 -8.14
N SER A 44 11.98 9.75 -7.68
CA SER A 44 10.88 9.44 -8.58
C SER A 44 10.66 10.68 -9.43
N ASP A 45 11.35 10.73 -10.55
CA ASP A 45 11.16 11.64 -11.67
C ASP A 45 9.81 11.40 -12.36
N GLY A 46 8.72 11.35 -11.58
CA GLY A 46 7.32 11.23 -12.05
C GLY A 46 7.02 10.03 -12.97
N LYS A 47 8.00 9.16 -13.24
CA LYS A 47 7.95 8.11 -14.25
C LYS A 47 8.54 6.79 -13.74
N SER A 48 9.10 6.74 -12.53
CA SER A 48 9.65 5.52 -11.95
C SER A 48 8.54 4.67 -11.35
N PHE A 49 8.04 3.75 -12.18
CA PHE A 49 7.40 2.52 -11.75
C PHE A 49 8.36 1.74 -10.83
N VAL A 50 7.79 1.10 -9.80
CA VAL A 50 8.54 0.20 -8.91
C VAL A 50 8.91 -1.04 -9.72
N ALA A 51 10.19 -1.21 -10.02
CA ALA A 51 10.72 -2.43 -10.63
C ALA A 51 11.51 -3.22 -9.58
N VAL A 52 11.14 -4.48 -9.36
CA VAL A 52 12.01 -5.44 -8.67
C VAL A 52 12.73 -6.22 -9.77
N ASN A 53 14.06 -6.23 -9.73
CA ASN A 53 14.91 -6.98 -10.67
C ASN A 53 14.80 -6.58 -12.15
N GLY A 54 14.35 -5.35 -12.45
CA GLY A 54 14.19 -4.86 -13.82
C GLY A 54 12.88 -5.28 -14.50
N GLU A 55 11.98 -5.94 -13.77
CA GLU A 55 10.64 -6.29 -14.26
C GLU A 55 9.62 -5.25 -13.78
N LEU A 56 8.90 -4.66 -14.74
CA LEU A 56 7.89 -3.63 -14.50
C LEU A 56 6.63 -4.31 -13.95
N ILE A 57 6.25 -4.00 -12.72
CA ILE A 57 4.97 -4.45 -12.14
C ILE A 57 3.86 -3.60 -12.78
N ALA A 58 3.47 -3.93 -14.01
CA ALA A 58 2.24 -3.42 -14.57
C ALA A 58 1.12 -4.21 -13.91
N HIS A 59 0.38 -3.59 -12.99
CA HIS A 59 -0.98 -4.04 -12.75
C HIS A 59 -1.70 -3.92 -14.10
N SER A 60 -2.00 -5.08 -14.68
CA SER A 60 -2.95 -5.32 -15.77
C SER A 60 -3.61 -4.05 -16.32
N SER A 61 -3.09 -3.55 -17.44
CA SER A 61 -3.81 -2.83 -18.49
C SER A 61 -5.18 -2.23 -18.12
N GLU A 62 -5.20 -1.24 -17.23
CA GLU A 62 -6.27 -0.24 -17.22
C GLU A 62 -5.74 0.97 -17.98
N ILE A 63 -6.07 1.03 -19.27
CA ILE A 63 -5.88 2.24 -20.06
C ILE A 63 -6.88 3.24 -19.50
N LEU A 64 -6.43 4.14 -18.64
CA LEU A 64 -7.20 5.33 -18.29
C LEU A 64 -7.18 6.24 -19.52
N ASP A 65 -8.15 6.06 -20.43
CA ASP A 65 -8.46 7.01 -21.50
C ASP A 65 -8.92 8.32 -20.85
N SER A 66 -7.94 9.13 -20.48
CA SER A 66 -8.10 10.47 -19.93
C SER A 66 -8.10 11.50 -21.05
N ASP A 67 -8.87 11.27 -22.11
CA ASP A 67 -9.31 12.27 -23.07
C ASP A 67 -10.84 12.24 -23.13
N GLY A 68 -11.46 12.77 -22.07
CA GLY A 68 -12.90 12.87 -21.94
C GLY A 68 -13.55 13.63 -23.10
N ASN A 69 -13.97 12.89 -24.13
CA ASN A 69 -15.09 13.19 -25.02
C ASN A 69 -15.40 12.00 -25.94
N THR A 70 -16.07 10.97 -25.41
CA THR A 70 -16.82 10.02 -26.26
C THR A 70 -18.29 10.11 -25.93
N ALA A 71 -18.95 11.12 -26.50
CA ALA A 71 -20.39 11.08 -26.67
C ALA A 71 -20.70 10.24 -27.91
N ALA A 72 -21.10 8.99 -27.73
CA ALA A 72 -21.98 8.28 -28.65
C ALA A 72 -22.52 6.99 -28.01
N ASN A 73 -23.81 7.04 -27.68
CA ASN A 73 -24.79 5.96 -27.75
C ASN A 73 -24.65 4.80 -26.75
N PHE A 74 -25.34 4.96 -25.61
CA PHE A 74 -26.03 3.84 -24.97
C PHE A 74 -27.10 3.32 -25.93
N ASP A 75 -26.83 2.22 -26.62
CA ASP A 75 -27.91 1.34 -27.07
C ASP A 75 -27.38 -0.07 -27.32
N GLY A 76 -28.07 -1.05 -26.73
CA GLY A 76 -28.00 -2.45 -27.14
C GLY A 76 -26.98 -3.32 -26.42
N ASP A 77 -27.35 -3.75 -25.21
CA ASP A 77 -27.47 -5.17 -24.86
C ASP A 77 -26.50 -6.15 -25.54
N GLU A 78 -25.44 -6.53 -24.83
CA GLU A 78 -25.06 -7.93 -24.62
C GLU A 78 -23.98 -7.95 -23.54
N ALA A 79 -24.40 -7.91 -22.26
CA ALA A 79 -23.51 -8.30 -21.18
C ALA A 79 -23.33 -9.81 -21.31
N THR A 80 -22.31 -10.21 -22.07
CA THR A 80 -21.73 -11.54 -22.00
C THR A 80 -21.44 -11.80 -20.53
N ASN A 81 -22.27 -12.65 -19.95
CA ASN A 81 -22.04 -13.36 -18.71
C ASN A 81 -20.74 -14.17 -18.88
N ASP A 82 -19.61 -13.49 -18.77
CA ASP A 82 -18.32 -14.11 -18.58
C ASP A 82 -18.34 -14.62 -17.14
N GLN A 83 -18.80 -15.88 -17.01
CA GLN A 83 -18.54 -16.70 -15.84
C GLN A 83 -17.03 -16.94 -15.78
N SER A 84 -16.28 -15.91 -15.39
CA SER A 84 -15.11 -16.10 -14.57
C SER A 84 -15.65 -16.62 -13.25
N THR A 85 -15.76 -17.95 -13.13
CA THR A 85 -15.66 -18.61 -11.83
C THR A 85 -14.26 -18.35 -11.30
N GLU A 86 -14.01 -17.11 -10.91
CA GLU A 86 -13.02 -16.81 -9.93
C GLU A 86 -13.55 -17.48 -8.66
N ASP A 87 -13.01 -18.66 -8.35
CA ASP A 87 -13.03 -19.22 -7.01
C ASP A 87 -12.24 -18.28 -6.07
N THR A 88 -12.65 -17.01 -5.97
CA THR A 88 -12.34 -16.18 -4.82
C THR A 88 -13.25 -16.71 -3.74
N ASP A 89 -12.70 -17.64 -2.96
CA ASP A 89 -13.36 -18.24 -1.81
C ASP A 89 -14.12 -17.15 -1.06
N GLU A 90 -15.41 -17.34 -0.78
CA GLU A 90 -16.27 -16.28 -0.19
C GLU A 90 -15.66 -15.64 1.07
N LEU A 91 -14.79 -16.38 1.76
CA LEU A 91 -13.99 -15.94 2.91
C LEU A 91 -12.89 -14.91 2.56
N ASP A 92 -12.28 -14.98 1.38
CA ASP A 92 -11.20 -14.09 0.93
C ASP A 92 -11.69 -12.67 0.67
N ASN A 93 -12.99 -12.48 0.45
CA ASN A 93 -13.60 -11.16 0.31
C ASN A 93 -14.01 -10.52 1.65
N MET A 94 -14.03 -11.29 2.75
CA MET A 94 -14.43 -10.80 4.07
C MET A 94 -13.30 -10.09 4.82
N THR A 95 -13.65 -9.18 5.73
CA THR A 95 -12.70 -8.58 6.67
C THR A 95 -12.40 -9.53 7.83
N ALA A 96 -11.29 -9.33 8.55
CA ALA A 96 -10.93 -10.14 9.72
C ALA A 96 -12.02 -10.15 10.82
N LYS A 97 -12.84 -9.09 10.91
CA LYS A 97 -13.97 -9.02 11.86
C LYS A 97 -15.12 -9.92 11.40
N GLU A 98 -15.45 -9.88 10.12
CA GLU A 98 -16.52 -10.70 9.53
C GLU A 98 -16.15 -12.18 9.57
N LEU A 99 -14.89 -12.52 9.29
CA LEU A 99 -14.39 -13.89 9.41
C LEU A 99 -14.50 -14.44 10.84
N ARG A 100 -14.21 -13.62 11.86
CA ARG A 100 -14.41 -14.01 13.26
C ARG A 100 -15.89 -14.20 13.61
N ALA A 101 -16.77 -13.38 13.05
CA ALA A 101 -18.21 -13.54 13.23
C ALA A 101 -18.74 -14.81 12.53
N TYR A 102 -18.24 -15.07 11.32
CA TYR A 102 -18.50 -16.29 10.55
C TYR A 102 -18.04 -17.51 11.34
N ALA A 103 -16.78 -17.56 11.76
CA ALA A 103 -16.22 -18.62 12.58
C ALA A 103 -17.07 -18.89 13.84
N LYS A 104 -17.44 -17.82 14.58
CA LYS A 104 -18.28 -17.94 15.77
C LYS A 104 -19.67 -18.50 15.47
N LYS A 105 -20.29 -18.13 14.34
CA LYS A 105 -21.58 -18.68 13.89
C LYS A 105 -21.46 -20.17 13.56
N HIS A 106 -20.31 -20.60 13.05
CA HIS A 106 -19.98 -21.98 12.74
C HIS A 106 -19.35 -22.75 13.92
N GLY A 107 -19.27 -22.14 15.11
CA GLY A 107 -18.76 -22.80 16.32
C GLY A 107 -17.25 -22.88 16.44
N ILE A 108 -16.51 -22.17 15.58
CA ILE A 108 -15.04 -22.10 15.59
C ILE A 108 -14.62 -20.93 16.47
N ASP A 109 -13.91 -21.22 17.57
CA ASP A 109 -13.35 -20.20 18.45
C ASP A 109 -11.94 -19.81 17.99
N ILE A 110 -11.77 -18.56 17.57
CA ILE A 110 -10.50 -18.04 17.07
C ILE A 110 -9.74 -17.39 18.23
N PRO A 111 -8.57 -17.93 18.63
CA PRO A 111 -7.77 -17.32 19.68
C PRO A 111 -7.39 -15.88 19.35
N GLY A 112 -7.44 -14.98 20.34
CA GLY A 112 -7.10 -13.56 20.16
C GLY A 112 -5.64 -13.30 19.74
N ALA A 113 -4.77 -14.31 19.85
CA ALA A 113 -3.41 -14.31 19.32
C ALA A 113 -3.39 -14.31 17.78
N ILE A 114 -4.38 -14.92 17.13
CA ILE A 114 -4.52 -14.96 15.67
C ILE A 114 -5.17 -13.66 15.19
N ARG A 115 -4.35 -12.80 14.59
CA ARG A 115 -4.76 -11.46 14.13
C ARG A 115 -4.70 -11.30 12.62
N ALA A 116 -3.92 -12.11 11.92
CA ALA A 116 -3.81 -12.05 10.47
C ALA A 116 -5.05 -12.63 9.82
N LYS A 117 -5.52 -11.99 8.73
CA LYS A 117 -6.67 -12.44 7.96
C LYS A 117 -6.44 -13.83 7.37
N GLY A 118 -5.27 -14.08 6.77
CA GLY A 118 -4.94 -15.38 6.18
C GLY A 118 -4.98 -16.53 7.20
N ASP A 119 -4.39 -16.34 8.38
CA ASP A 119 -4.41 -17.37 9.43
C ASP A 119 -5.83 -17.67 9.92
N ILE A 120 -6.69 -16.65 10.01
CA ILE A 120 -8.10 -16.81 10.35
C ILE A 120 -8.84 -17.63 9.27
N ILE A 121 -8.58 -17.33 8.00
CA ILE A 121 -9.20 -18.04 6.87
C ILE A 121 -8.77 -19.51 6.85
N ASN A 122 -7.47 -19.76 7.02
CA ASN A 122 -6.92 -21.12 7.08
C ASN A 122 -7.56 -21.92 8.22
N LEU A 123 -7.72 -21.32 9.40
CA LEU A 123 -8.36 -21.97 10.54
C LEU A 123 -9.83 -22.32 10.27
N ILE A 124 -10.55 -21.45 9.54
CA ILE A 124 -11.95 -21.72 9.17
C ILE A 124 -12.01 -22.88 8.18
N ARG A 125 -11.16 -22.87 7.13
CA ARG A 125 -11.10 -23.92 6.10
C ARG A 125 -10.63 -25.28 6.61
N GLU A 126 -9.84 -25.31 7.68
CA GLU A 126 -9.35 -26.56 8.27
C GLU A 126 -10.42 -27.27 9.12
N VAL A 127 -11.48 -26.56 9.52
CA VAL A 127 -12.56 -27.09 10.36
C VAL A 127 -13.85 -27.34 9.57
N GLU A 128 -13.99 -26.75 8.38
CA GLU A 128 -15.09 -27.00 7.43
C GLU A 128 -15.02 -28.40 6.81
#